data_AF-A0A4P9XS91-F1
#
_entry.id   AF-A0A4P9XS91-F1
#
_cell.length_a   1.000
_cell.length_b   1.000
_cell.length_c   1.000
_cell.angle_alpha   90.00
_cell.angle_beta   90.00
_cell.angle_gamma   90.00
#
_symmetry.space_group_name_H-M   'P 1'
#
loop_
_entity.id
_entity.type
_entity.pdbx_description
1 polymer ?
#
loop_
_entity_poly.entity_id
_entity_poly.type
_entity_poly.pdbx_seq_one_letter_code
_entity_poly.pdbx_strand_id
1 'polypeptide(L)' 'MDPYVIVHDRCNFVDQQTLKLQEAPDLVPVGELPRHMLLVADRFLVNRAVPV' A
#
# COMPACT_ATOMS: atom_id res chain seq x y z
N MET A 1 26.98 27.18 14.25
CA MET A 1 26.78 25.72 14.20
C MET A 1 26.05 25.46 12.90
N ASP A 2 26.65 24.67 12.01
CA ASP A 2 26.05 24.44 10.68
C ASP A 2 24.89 23.45 10.78
N PRO A 3 23.79 23.66 10.03
CA PRO A 3 22.63 22.79 10.07
C PRO A 3 22.95 21.43 9.42
N TYR A 4 22.35 20.37 9.96
CA TYR A 4 22.36 19.07 9.29
C TYR A 4 21.52 19.15 8.00
N VAL A 5 22.11 18.81 6.86
CA VAL A 5 21.44 18.82 5.54
C VAL A 5 21.29 17.39 5.04
N ILE A 6 20.06 16.99 4.74
CA ILE A 6 19.77 15.70 4.11
C ILE A 6 20.13 15.79 2.62
N VAL A 7 21.09 14.99 2.18
CA VAL A 7 21.48 14.89 0.77
C VAL A 7 20.69 13.76 0.12
N HIS A 8 19.54 14.09 -0.48
CA HIS A 8 18.59 13.12 -1.05
C HIS A 8 19.26 12.10 -1.98
N ASP A 9 20.18 12.56 -2.84
CA ASP A 9 20.87 11.71 -3.83
C ASP A 9 21.82 10.67 -3.21
N ARG A 10 22.08 10.77 -1.90
CA ARG A 10 22.89 9.80 -1.14
C ARG A 10 22.04 8.89 -0.26
N CYS A 11 20.72 9.01 -0.31
CA CYS A 11 19.81 8.16 0.45
C CYS A 11 19.50 6.85 -0.29
N ASN A 12 19.16 5.81 0.47
CA ASN A 12 18.60 4.58 -0.07
C ASN A 12 17.08 4.67 -0.01
N PHE A 13 16.41 4.23 -1.07
CA PHE A 13 14.96 4.25 -1.19
C PHE A 13 14.41 2.83 -1.34
N VAL A 14 13.18 2.63 -0.89
CA VAL A 14 12.40 1.42 -1.12
C VAL A 14 11.04 1.81 -1.67
N ASP A 15 10.58 1.06 -2.66
CA ASP A 15 9.26 1.28 -3.22
C ASP A 15 8.18 0.80 -2.23
N GLN A 16 7.08 1.54 -2.19
CA GLN A 16 5.89 1.21 -1.41
C GLN A 16 4.64 1.51 -2.24
N GLN A 17 3.66 0.61 -2.17
CA GLN A 17 2.37 0.73 -2.84
C GLN A 17 1.24 0.54 -1.83
N THR A 18 0.29 1.46 -1.83
CA THR A 18 -0.95 1.33 -1.04
C THR A 18 -2.06 0.79 -1.94
N LEU A 19 -2.70 -0.30 -1.52
CA LEU A 19 -3.80 -0.97 -2.22
C LEU A 19 -5.08 -0.91 -1.37
N LYS A 20 -6.23 -0.84 -2.02
CA LYS A 20 -7.54 -1.00 -1.40
C LYS A 20 -8.09 -2.36 -1.77
N LEU A 21 -8.31 -3.22 -0.78
CA LEU A 21 -8.93 -4.53 -0.96
C LEU A 21 -10.34 -4.51 -0.40
N GLN A 22 -11.30 -5.13 -1.10
CA GLN A 22 -12.64 -5.38 -0.57
C GLN A 22 -12.76 -6.85 -0.13
N GLU A 23 -13.60 -7.09 0.87
CA GLU A 23 -14.02 -8.44 1.24
C GLU A 23 -14.61 -9.17 0.04
N ALA A 24 -14.46 -10.49 0.01
CA ALA A 24 -15.01 -11.30 -1.07
C ALA A 24 -16.56 -11.24 -1.03
N PRO A 25 -17.23 -11.05 -2.18
CA PRO A 25 -18.67 -10.78 -2.22
C PRO A 25 -19.54 -11.91 -1.64
N ASP A 26 -19.04 -13.14 -1.67
CA ASP A 26 -19.65 -14.33 -1.07
C ASP A 26 -19.63 -14.35 0.47
N LEU A 27 -18.75 -13.55 1.08
CA LEU A 27 -18.61 -13.45 2.54
C LEU A 27 -19.39 -12.26 3.12
N VAL A 28 -19.97 -11.40 2.28
CA VAL A 28 -20.71 -10.21 2.72
C VAL A 28 -22.12 -10.60 3.15
N PRO A 29 -22.53 -10.31 4.40
CA PRO A 29 -23.89 -10.58 4.85
C PRO A 29 -24.93 -9.85 3.98
N VAL A 30 -26.05 -10.50 3.72
CA VAL A 30 -27.13 -9.92 2.91
C VAL A 30 -27.59 -8.60 3.52
N GLY A 31 -27.58 -7.54 2.70
CA GLY A 31 -27.99 -6.19 3.11
C GLY A 31 -26.87 -5.33 3.69
N GLU A 32 -25.67 -5.88 3.90
CA GLU A 32 -24.47 -5.10 4.24
C GLU A 32 -23.66 -4.72 2.98
N LEU A 33 -22.82 -3.70 3.12
CA LEU A 33 -21.85 -3.30 2.09
C LEU A 33 -20.50 -3.99 2.35
N PRO A 34 -19.76 -4.42 1.31
CA PRO A 34 -18.43 -5.00 1.47
C PRO A 34 -17.51 -4.02 2.19
N ARG A 35 -16.80 -4.50 3.22
CA ARG A 35 -15.83 -3.65 3.93
C ARG A 35 -14.55 -3.51 3.09
N HIS A 36 -13.88 -2.39 3.25
CA HIS A 36 -12.58 -2.15 2.63
C HIS A 36 -11.46 -2.30 3.65
N MET A 37 -10.32 -2.81 3.19
CA MET A 37 -9.07 -2.90 3.91
C MET A 37 -7.99 -2.15 3.16
N LEU A 38 -7.17 -1.39 3.89
CA LEU A 38 -5.96 -0.79 3.35
C LEU A 38 -4.81 -1.79 3.49
N LEU A 39 -4.13 -2.05 2.39
CA LEU A 39 -2.96 -2.90 2.33
C LEU A 39 -1.75 -2.06 1.93
N VAL A 40 -0.61 -2.38 2.51
CA VAL A 40 0.68 -1.81 2.13
C VAL A 40 1.54 -2.93 1.59
N ALA A 41 2.00 -2.78 0.35
CA ALA A 41 2.99 -3.65 -0.28
C ALA A 41 4.32 -2.89 -0.37
N ASP A 42 5.42 -3.52 0.04
CA ASP A 42 6.75 -2.93 0.00
C ASP A 42 7.70 -3.75 -0.89
N ARG A 43 8.81 -3.11 -1.30
CA ARG A 43 9.93 -3.77 -1.98
C ARG A 43 9.47 -4.58 -3.21
N PHE A 44 9.69 -5.90 -3.20
CA PHE A 44 9.43 -6.79 -4.32
C PHE A 44 7.95 -7.12 -4.56
N LEU A 45 7.06 -6.73 -3.62
CA LEU A 45 5.61 -6.90 -3.72
C LEU A 45 4.93 -5.74 -4.45
N VAL A 46 5.62 -4.60 -4.61
CA VAL A 46 5.11 -3.46 -5.36
C VAL A 46 4.81 -3.87 -6.80
N ASN A 47 3.65 -3.44 -7.31
CA ASN A 47 3.16 -3.68 -8.67
C ASN A 47 2.94 -5.17 -9.02
N ARG A 48 2.86 -6.07 -8.02
CA ARG A 48 2.57 -7.50 -8.25
C ARG A 48 1.09 -7.81 -8.35
N ALA A 49 0.23 -7.01 -7.71
CA ALA A 49 -1.22 -7.15 -7.79
C ALA A 49 -1.79 -6.28 -8.91
N VAL A 50 -2.78 -6.81 -9.63
CA VAL A 50 -3.56 -6.09 -10.64
C VAL A 50 -5.02 -5.97 -10.19
N PRO A 51 -5.74 -4.89 -10.55
CA PRO A 51 -7.17 -4.80 -10.30
C PRO A 51 -7.91 -5.93 -11.02
N VAL A 52 -8.82 -6.60 -10.31
CA VAL A 52 -9.76 -7.60 -10.84
C VAL A 52 -11.16 -7.03 -10.91
#